data_AF-A0AAW0X0Z4-F1
#
_entry.id   AF-A0AAW0X0Z4-F1
#
_cell.length_a   1.000
_cell.length_b   1.000
_cell.length_c   1.000
_cell.angle_alpha   90.00
_cell.angle_beta   90.00
_cell.angle_gamma   90.00
#
_symmetry.space_group_name_H-M   'P 1'
#
loop_
_entity.id
_entity.type
_entity.pdbx_description
1 polymer ?
#
loop_
_entity_poly.entity_id
_entity_poly.type
_entity_poly.pdbx_seq_one_letter_code
_entity_poly.pdbx_strand_id
1 'polypeptide(L)'
;SIFPTFIDNFYLQVLTSTELMDYHTLNYFSLASVTIAFIIACCLDPVSSSIYFHRQQYLPTSEEDSSVILSDHHIQETIKEKISKVAGFIWNDFKSAYSNKYLLKWSIWWAFATCGNFQVGNYIQPLWESIAPMDENENLYNGAVEASQTLLSALAAFGVGYLHLNWEYFGEGTLAIISLIDGLLLFFMGLTSSIAVGYINYIVFRVSYQVLITVASSSFMVSTTWSLLSSSSYCQHMLVESWGVMGCEKLMCGKNNQNVQTKNHLLERQKHSKSATCPHLNC
;
A
#
# COMPACT_ATOMS: atom_id res chain seq x y z
N SER A 1 -9.24 -1.03 2.78
CA SER A 1 -10.48 -0.87 3.55
C SER A 1 -11.13 -2.25 3.68
N ILE A 2 -10.95 -2.94 4.80
CA ILE A 2 -11.34 -4.37 4.95
C ILE A 2 -12.76 -4.50 5.53
N PHE A 3 -13.10 -3.62 6.48
CA PHE A 3 -14.38 -3.66 7.19
C PHE A 3 -15.60 -3.40 6.28
N PRO A 4 -15.61 -2.38 5.38
CA PRO A 4 -16.75 -2.17 4.47
C PRO A 4 -16.98 -3.37 3.55
N THR A 5 -15.91 -3.92 2.96
CA THR A 5 -16.00 -5.09 2.08
C THR A 5 -16.53 -6.33 2.79
N PHE A 6 -16.20 -6.54 4.08
CA PHE A 6 -16.78 -7.63 4.86
C PHE A 6 -18.29 -7.45 5.02
N ILE A 7 -18.71 -6.25 5.41
CA ILE A 7 -20.11 -5.92 5.65
C ILE A 7 -20.92 -6.05 4.36
N ASP A 8 -20.42 -5.53 3.24
CA ASP A 8 -21.08 -5.61 1.94
C ASP A 8 -21.35 -7.07 1.53
N ASN A 9 -20.32 -7.92 1.60
CA ASN A 9 -20.44 -9.33 1.22
C ASN A 9 -21.32 -10.13 2.19
N PHE A 10 -21.28 -9.80 3.48
CA PHE A 10 -22.16 -10.40 4.47
C PHE A 10 -23.62 -10.07 4.19
N TYR A 11 -23.95 -8.79 3.95
CA TYR A 11 -25.30 -8.39 3.56
C TYR A 11 -25.74 -9.04 2.24
N LEU A 12 -24.83 -9.14 1.26
CA LEU A 12 -25.07 -9.82 -0.02
C LEU A 12 -25.53 -11.27 0.20
N GLN A 13 -24.82 -12.01 1.05
CA GLN A 13 -25.14 -13.41 1.35
C GLN A 13 -26.44 -13.56 2.15
N VAL A 14 -26.69 -12.65 3.10
CA VAL A 14 -27.93 -12.68 3.89
C VAL A 14 -29.14 -12.45 2.97
N LEU A 15 -29.09 -11.40 2.13
CA LEU A 15 -30.19 -11.03 1.24
C LEU A 15 -30.56 -12.16 0.27
N THR A 16 -29.55 -12.78 -0.35
CA THR A 16 -29.74 -13.92 -1.27
C THR A 16 -30.26 -15.16 -0.54
N SER A 17 -29.73 -15.48 0.64
CA SER A 17 -30.18 -16.65 1.43
C SER A 17 -31.61 -16.57 1.97
N THR A 18 -32.16 -15.35 2.10
CA THR A 18 -33.53 -15.11 2.58
C THR A 18 -34.59 -15.08 1.47
N GLU A 19 -34.22 -15.33 0.20
CA GLU A 19 -35.07 -15.16 -0.99
C GLU A 19 -35.71 -13.75 -1.12
N LEU A 20 -35.25 -12.77 -0.33
CA LEU A 20 -35.79 -11.41 -0.33
C LEU A 20 -35.40 -10.63 -1.59
N MET A 21 -34.31 -11.02 -2.27
CA MET A 21 -33.81 -10.33 -3.46
C MET A 21 -32.99 -11.26 -4.37
N ASP A 22 -33.34 -11.28 -5.67
CA ASP A 22 -32.64 -12.05 -6.72
C ASP A 22 -31.36 -11.33 -7.20
N TYR A 23 -30.39 -12.08 -7.74
CA TYR A 23 -29.09 -11.57 -8.22
C TYR A 23 -29.24 -10.43 -9.23
N HIS A 24 -30.31 -10.45 -10.04
CA HIS A 24 -30.63 -9.39 -10.99
C HIS A 24 -30.96 -8.05 -10.31
N THR A 25 -31.80 -8.07 -9.26
CA THR A 25 -32.21 -6.85 -8.52
C THR A 25 -31.02 -6.22 -7.79
N LEU A 26 -30.08 -7.04 -7.34
CA LEU A 26 -28.85 -6.62 -6.67
C LEU A 26 -27.91 -5.86 -7.62
N ASN A 27 -27.75 -6.35 -8.85
CA ASN A 27 -26.97 -5.66 -9.89
C ASN A 27 -27.56 -4.30 -10.28
N TYR A 28 -28.90 -4.17 -10.32
CA TYR A 28 -29.54 -2.87 -10.56
C TYR A 28 -29.25 -1.86 -9.45
N PHE A 29 -29.22 -2.31 -8.19
CA PHE A 29 -28.89 -1.45 -7.05
C PHE A 29 -27.44 -0.96 -7.10
N SER A 30 -26.50 -1.85 -7.43
CA SER A 30 -25.08 -1.49 -7.63
C SER A 30 -24.90 -0.51 -8.79
N LEU A 31 -25.62 -0.70 -9.91
CA LEU A 31 -25.60 0.23 -11.04
C LEU A 31 -26.15 1.63 -10.65
N ALA A 32 -27.22 1.66 -9.85
CA ALA A 32 -27.78 2.91 -9.36
C ALA A 32 -26.79 3.65 -8.45
N SER A 33 -26.10 2.94 -7.55
CA SER A 33 -25.14 3.56 -6.62
C SER A 33 -23.94 4.17 -7.34
N VAL A 34 -23.36 3.48 -8.34
CA VAL A 34 -22.25 4.03 -9.13
C VAL A 34 -22.68 5.21 -10.00
N THR A 35 -23.92 5.20 -10.50
CA THR A 35 -24.47 6.33 -11.27
C THR A 35 -24.63 7.57 -10.39
N ILE A 36 -25.14 7.40 -9.17
CA ILE A 36 -25.27 8.50 -8.20
C ILE A 36 -23.88 9.01 -7.79
N ALA A 37 -22.93 8.13 -7.51
CA ALA A 37 -21.56 8.52 -7.18
C ALA A 37 -20.89 9.30 -8.31
N PHE A 38 -21.12 8.91 -9.57
CA PHE A 38 -20.64 9.64 -10.74
C PHE A 38 -21.25 11.03 -10.84
N ILE A 39 -22.56 11.18 -10.62
CA ILE A 39 -23.23 12.48 -10.60
C ILE A 39 -22.64 13.37 -9.50
N ILE A 40 -22.43 12.83 -8.30
CA ILE A 40 -21.80 13.56 -7.18
C ILE A 40 -20.37 13.98 -7.55
N ALA A 41 -19.58 13.11 -8.19
CA ALA A 41 -18.23 13.42 -8.63
C ALA A 41 -18.21 14.51 -9.73
N CYS A 42 -19.19 14.52 -10.64
CA CYS A 42 -19.37 15.60 -11.61
C CYS A 42 -19.79 16.92 -10.97
N CYS A 43 -20.46 16.86 -9.82
CA CYS A 43 -20.86 18.03 -9.03
C CYS A 43 -19.79 18.48 -8.02
N LEU A 44 -18.66 17.79 -7.90
CA LEU A 44 -17.57 18.20 -7.02
C LEU A 44 -16.76 19.34 -7.65
N ASP A 45 -16.53 20.39 -6.87
CA ASP A 45 -15.73 21.54 -7.30
C ASP A 45 -14.27 21.11 -7.60
N PRO A 46 -13.67 21.57 -8.71
CA PRO A 46 -12.28 21.30 -9.01
C PRO A 46 -11.37 21.84 -7.89
N VAL A 47 -10.51 20.98 -7.34
CA VAL A 47 -9.55 21.40 -6.30
C VAL A 47 -8.54 22.39 -6.89
N SER A 48 -8.53 23.62 -6.38
CA SER A 48 -7.77 24.76 -6.90
C SER A 48 -6.31 24.81 -6.43
N SER A 49 -5.85 23.83 -5.64
CA SER A 49 -4.54 23.87 -4.99
C SER A 49 -3.76 22.57 -5.19
N SER A 50 -3.03 22.46 -6.31
CA SER A 50 -1.96 21.46 -6.42
C SER A 50 -0.68 22.02 -5.77
N ILE A 51 -0.01 21.19 -4.97
CA ILE A 51 1.26 21.49 -4.28
C ILE A 51 2.34 22.00 -5.25
N TYR A 52 2.28 21.61 -6.53
CA TYR A 52 3.23 22.02 -7.55
C TYR A 52 3.05 23.47 -8.03
N PHE A 53 1.86 24.05 -7.92
CA PHE A 53 1.59 25.41 -8.40
C PHE A 53 2.14 26.52 -7.47
N HIS A 54 2.53 26.20 -6.23
CA HIS A 54 2.95 27.18 -5.21
C HIS A 54 4.44 27.12 -4.82
N ARG A 55 5.26 26.29 -5.47
CA ARG A 55 6.70 26.21 -5.13
C ARG A 55 7.49 27.48 -5.51
N GLN A 56 6.89 28.43 -6.23
CA GLN A 56 7.58 29.56 -6.87
C GLN A 56 7.44 30.91 -6.16
N GLN A 57 6.95 31.00 -4.92
CA GLN A 57 6.85 32.29 -4.20
C GLN A 57 8.10 32.67 -3.38
N TYR A 58 9.22 31.94 -3.48
CA TYR A 58 10.46 32.26 -2.74
C TYR A 58 11.58 32.88 -3.61
N LEU A 59 11.23 33.51 -4.72
CA LEU A 59 12.16 34.41 -5.42
C LEU A 59 11.75 35.84 -5.07
N PRO A 60 12.67 36.72 -4.61
CA PRO A 60 12.32 38.07 -4.21
C PRO A 60 11.86 38.84 -5.46
N THR A 61 10.56 39.15 -5.52
CA THR A 61 9.99 40.04 -6.52
C THR A 61 10.45 41.46 -6.18
N SER A 62 11.39 41.98 -6.95
CA SER A 62 11.56 43.42 -7.10
C SER A 62 10.27 43.97 -7.72
N GLU A 63 9.66 44.91 -7.00
CA GLU A 63 8.49 45.69 -7.39
C GLU A 63 8.65 46.28 -8.80
N GLU A 64 7.60 46.20 -9.62
CA GLU A 64 7.09 47.37 -10.36
C GLU A 64 5.73 47.07 -11.01
N ASP A 65 4.84 48.06 -10.86
CA ASP A 65 3.50 48.20 -11.39
C ASP A 65 3.38 47.97 -12.90
N SER A 66 2.26 47.39 -13.35
CA SER A 66 1.41 47.99 -14.39
C SER A 66 0.20 47.12 -14.73
N SER A 67 -0.97 47.74 -14.60
CA SER A 67 -2.25 47.32 -15.14
C SER A 67 -2.21 47.14 -16.67
N VAL A 68 -2.46 45.94 -17.18
CA VAL A 68 -2.76 45.70 -18.60
C VAL A 68 -3.87 44.67 -18.73
N ILE A 69 -4.91 45.03 -19.50
CA ILE A 69 -6.02 44.16 -19.90
C ILE A 69 -5.44 42.93 -20.59
N LEU A 70 -5.40 41.82 -19.86
CA LEU A 70 -4.73 40.58 -20.25
C LEU A 70 -5.60 39.84 -21.29
N SER A 71 -5.16 39.79 -22.54
CA SER A 71 -5.83 39.06 -23.61
C SER A 71 -5.85 37.55 -23.30
N ASP A 72 -6.98 36.89 -23.58
CA ASP A 72 -7.24 35.46 -23.31
C ASP A 72 -6.15 34.52 -23.88
N HIS A 73 -5.55 34.92 -25.01
CA HIS A 73 -4.43 34.22 -25.63
C HIS A 73 -3.15 34.20 -24.77
N HIS A 74 -2.92 35.25 -23.98
CA HIS A 74 -1.75 35.37 -23.09
C HIS A 74 -1.91 34.51 -21.83
N ILE A 75 -3.16 34.34 -21.36
CA ILE A 75 -3.52 33.43 -20.26
C ILE A 75 -3.24 31.98 -20.66
N GLN A 76 -3.65 31.59 -21.86
CA GLN A 76 -3.49 30.21 -22.34
C GLN A 76 -2.01 29.83 -22.55
N GLU A 77 -1.17 30.75 -23.03
CA GLU A 77 0.28 30.51 -23.11
C GLU A 77 0.93 30.42 -21.72
N THR A 78 0.55 31.28 -20.79
CA THR A 78 1.07 31.26 -19.41
C THR A 78 0.70 29.96 -18.68
N ILE A 79 -0.50 29.42 -18.92
CA ILE A 79 -0.94 28.12 -18.39
C ILE A 79 -0.14 26.98 -19.02
N LYS A 80 0.04 26.99 -20.35
CA LYS A 80 0.80 25.95 -21.07
C LYS A 80 2.26 25.89 -20.61
N GLU A 81 2.89 27.05 -20.39
CA GLU A 81 4.25 27.10 -19.85
C GLU A 81 4.34 26.58 -18.41
N LYS A 82 3.37 26.94 -17.56
CA LYS A 82 3.29 26.44 -16.18
C LYS A 82 3.11 24.92 -16.17
N ILE A 83 2.21 24.38 -16.98
CA ILE A 83 1.99 22.92 -17.10
C ILE A 83 3.25 22.23 -17.63
N SER A 84 3.92 22.79 -18.64
CA SER A 84 5.16 22.23 -19.18
C SER A 84 6.29 22.21 -18.14
N LYS A 85 6.44 23.28 -17.36
CA LYS A 85 7.41 23.35 -16.25
C LYS A 85 7.09 22.34 -15.15
N VAL A 86 5.82 22.22 -14.75
CA VAL A 86 5.37 21.24 -13.76
C VAL A 86 5.59 19.81 -14.27
N ALA A 87 5.28 19.53 -15.54
CA ALA A 87 5.55 18.24 -16.16
C ALA A 87 7.05 17.92 -16.18
N GLY A 88 7.89 18.93 -16.46
CA GLY A 88 9.35 18.80 -16.37
C GLY A 88 9.84 18.48 -14.95
N PHE A 89 9.29 19.14 -13.92
CA PHE A 89 9.60 18.82 -12.52
C PHE A 89 9.16 17.42 -12.13
N ILE A 90 7.93 17.03 -12.47
CA ILE A 90 7.41 15.67 -12.23
C ILE A 90 8.27 14.62 -12.94
N TRP A 91 8.70 14.89 -14.17
CA TRP A 91 9.56 13.97 -14.92
C TRP A 91 10.95 13.82 -14.29
N ASN A 92 11.53 14.92 -13.81
CA ASN A 92 12.81 14.87 -13.12
C ASN A 92 12.70 14.15 -11.77
N ASP A 93 11.64 14.40 -11.01
CA ASP A 93 11.35 13.70 -9.75
C ASP A 93 11.09 12.20 -10.00
N PHE A 94 10.34 11.86 -11.05
CA PHE A 94 10.12 10.49 -11.50
C PHE A 94 11.44 9.80 -11.87
N LYS A 95 12.25 10.44 -12.71
CA LYS A 95 13.55 9.90 -13.13
C LYS A 95 14.48 9.71 -11.94
N SER A 96 14.49 10.65 -10.99
CA SER A 96 15.24 10.57 -9.74
C SER A 96 14.77 9.40 -8.88
N ALA A 97 13.46 9.26 -8.67
CA ALA A 97 12.88 8.18 -7.87
C ALA A 97 13.17 6.80 -8.46
N TYR A 98 13.00 6.61 -9.77
CA TYR A 98 13.21 5.32 -10.44
C TYR A 98 14.66 5.01 -10.81
N SER A 99 15.59 5.96 -10.61
CA SER A 99 17.03 5.68 -10.65
C SER A 99 17.49 4.82 -9.46
N ASN A 100 16.72 4.82 -8.37
CA ASN A 100 16.97 3.94 -7.25
C ASN A 100 16.46 2.52 -7.54
N LYS A 101 17.39 1.58 -7.75
CA LYS A 101 17.08 0.16 -8.02
C LYS A 101 16.20 -0.48 -6.95
N TYR A 102 16.32 -0.05 -5.69
CA TYR A 102 15.47 -0.52 -4.61
C TYR A 102 14.01 -0.09 -4.82
N LEU A 103 13.76 1.18 -5.14
CA LEU A 103 12.41 1.69 -5.42
C LEU A 103 11.83 1.02 -6.68
N LEU A 104 12.63 0.90 -7.74
CA LEU A 104 12.20 0.23 -8.98
C LEU A 104 11.79 -1.23 -8.72
N LYS A 105 12.56 -1.99 -7.93
CA LYS A 105 12.23 -3.38 -7.54
C LYS A 105 10.83 -3.46 -6.91
N TRP A 106 10.58 -2.63 -5.91
CA TRP A 106 9.30 -2.64 -5.21
C TRP A 106 8.15 -2.12 -6.07
N SER A 107 8.36 -1.11 -6.91
CA SER A 107 7.34 -0.66 -7.86
C SER A 107 6.92 -1.75 -8.83
N ILE A 108 7.88 -2.49 -9.39
CA ILE A 108 7.60 -3.63 -10.28
C ILE A 108 6.82 -4.70 -9.52
N TRP A 109 7.25 -5.04 -8.30
CA TRP A 109 6.57 -6.02 -7.48
C TRP A 109 5.12 -5.62 -7.16
N TRP A 110 4.88 -4.36 -6.76
CA TRP A 110 3.54 -3.84 -6.49
C TRP A 110 2.65 -3.85 -7.73
N ALA A 111 3.21 -3.56 -8.91
CA ALA A 111 2.48 -3.63 -10.17
C ALA A 111 2.00 -5.07 -10.45
N PHE A 112 2.88 -6.06 -10.31
CA PHE A 112 2.53 -7.48 -10.49
C PHE A 112 1.52 -7.96 -9.45
N ALA A 113 1.73 -7.67 -8.16
CA ALA A 113 0.82 -8.07 -7.09
C ALA A 113 -0.59 -7.47 -7.28
N THR A 114 -0.65 -6.17 -7.60
CA THR A 114 -1.93 -5.48 -7.85
C THR A 114 -2.64 -6.01 -9.09
N CYS A 115 -1.89 -6.23 -10.18
CA CYS A 115 -2.43 -6.81 -11.41
C CYS A 115 -2.99 -8.21 -11.16
N GLY A 116 -2.24 -9.08 -10.48
CA GLY A 116 -2.70 -10.43 -10.13
C GLY A 116 -3.95 -10.42 -9.26
N ASN A 117 -4.02 -9.54 -8.27
CA ASN A 117 -5.21 -9.39 -7.43
C ASN A 117 -6.44 -8.91 -8.23
N PHE A 118 -6.28 -7.96 -9.15
CA PHE A 118 -7.37 -7.53 -10.03
C PHE A 118 -7.81 -8.63 -11.00
N GLN A 119 -6.86 -9.39 -11.54
CA GLN A 119 -7.18 -10.54 -12.38
C GLN A 119 -8.06 -11.53 -11.61
N VAL A 120 -7.65 -11.94 -10.40
CA VAL A 120 -8.46 -12.85 -9.58
C VAL A 120 -9.82 -12.25 -9.25
N GLY A 121 -9.89 -10.97 -8.85
CA GLY A 121 -11.15 -10.29 -8.54
C GLY A 121 -12.14 -10.26 -9.72
N ASN A 122 -11.64 -10.04 -10.93
CA ASN A 122 -12.49 -9.99 -12.13
C ASN A 122 -12.94 -11.36 -12.64
N TYR A 123 -12.13 -12.41 -12.43
CA TYR A 123 -12.37 -13.73 -13.00
C TYR A 123 -12.91 -14.77 -12.01
N ILE A 124 -12.92 -14.50 -10.71
CA ILE A 124 -13.37 -15.49 -9.71
C ILE A 124 -14.86 -15.82 -9.84
N GLN A 125 -15.73 -14.83 -10.04
CA GLN A 125 -17.18 -15.05 -10.20
C GLN A 125 -17.47 -15.81 -11.52
N PRO A 126 -16.94 -15.41 -12.69
CA PRO A 126 -17.07 -16.21 -13.92
C PRO A 126 -16.50 -17.63 -13.80
N LEU A 127 -15.40 -17.82 -13.07
CA LEU A 127 -14.83 -19.14 -12.84
C LEU A 127 -15.78 -20.02 -12.05
N TRP A 128 -16.36 -19.52 -10.95
CA TRP A 128 -17.35 -20.25 -10.17
C TRP A 128 -18.60 -20.59 -10.99
N GLU A 129 -19.09 -19.66 -11.82
CA GLU A 129 -20.20 -19.90 -12.74
C GLU A 129 -19.89 -21.05 -13.72
N SER A 130 -18.65 -21.11 -14.24
CA SER A 130 -18.24 -22.19 -15.15
C SER A 130 -18.14 -23.56 -14.47
N ILE A 131 -17.95 -23.59 -13.14
CA ILE A 131 -17.83 -24.82 -12.35
C ILE A 131 -19.21 -25.28 -11.84
N ALA A 132 -20.04 -24.36 -11.39
CA ALA A 132 -21.37 -24.61 -10.84
C ALA A 132 -22.34 -23.54 -11.36
N PRO A 133 -22.99 -23.79 -12.52
CA PRO A 133 -23.95 -22.85 -13.10
C PRO A 133 -25.14 -22.60 -12.17
N MET A 134 -25.60 -21.35 -12.12
CA MET A 134 -26.68 -20.91 -11.22
C MET A 134 -28.00 -21.66 -11.47
N ASP A 135 -28.30 -21.95 -12.73
CA ASP A 135 -29.55 -22.61 -13.15
C ASP A 135 -29.67 -24.06 -12.66
N GLU A 136 -28.56 -24.67 -12.24
CA GLU A 136 -28.48 -26.07 -11.80
C GLU A 136 -28.20 -26.22 -10.29
N ASN A 137 -27.86 -25.13 -9.57
CA ASN A 137 -27.37 -25.20 -8.20
C ASN A 137 -28.04 -24.15 -7.28
N GLU A 138 -28.96 -24.59 -6.43
CA GLU A 138 -29.68 -23.72 -5.48
C GLU A 138 -28.83 -23.29 -4.26
N ASN A 139 -27.70 -23.95 -3.99
CA ASN A 139 -26.89 -23.73 -2.78
C ASN A 139 -25.52 -23.09 -3.08
N LEU A 140 -25.53 -21.86 -3.59
CA LEU A 140 -24.31 -21.09 -3.88
C LEU A 140 -24.00 -20.10 -2.76
N TYR A 141 -22.73 -20.04 -2.36
CA TYR A 141 -22.28 -19.32 -1.16
C TYR A 141 -21.20 -18.26 -1.48
N ASN A 142 -21.21 -17.70 -2.69
CA ASN A 142 -20.19 -16.76 -3.16
C ASN A 142 -19.98 -15.60 -2.18
N GLY A 143 -21.06 -14.97 -1.71
CA GLY A 143 -21.00 -13.87 -0.74
C GLY A 143 -20.44 -14.30 0.62
N ALA A 144 -20.81 -15.49 1.10
CA ALA A 144 -20.31 -16.05 2.35
C ALA A 144 -18.80 -16.29 2.28
N VAL A 145 -18.34 -16.82 1.15
CA VAL A 145 -16.93 -17.09 0.87
C VAL A 145 -16.15 -15.78 0.80
N GLU A 146 -16.69 -14.76 0.13
CA GLU A 146 -16.08 -13.42 0.05
C GLU A 146 -16.04 -12.69 1.39
N ALA A 147 -17.07 -12.83 2.22
CA ALA A 147 -17.06 -12.33 3.59
C ALA A 147 -16.02 -13.08 4.44
N SER A 148 -15.98 -14.41 4.35
CA SER A 148 -15.08 -15.26 5.12
C SER A 148 -13.62 -14.96 4.82
N GLN A 149 -13.24 -14.86 3.55
CA GLN A 149 -11.86 -14.50 3.19
C GLN A 149 -11.50 -13.10 3.71
N THR A 150 -12.45 -12.15 3.70
CA THR A 150 -12.16 -10.77 4.14
C THR A 150 -11.86 -10.75 5.63
N LEU A 151 -12.65 -11.47 6.43
CA LEU A 151 -12.45 -11.59 7.87
C LEU A 151 -11.13 -12.29 8.20
N LEU A 152 -10.86 -13.44 7.57
CA LEU A 152 -9.63 -14.21 7.79
C LEU A 152 -8.39 -13.41 7.36
N SER A 153 -8.47 -12.67 6.25
CA SER A 153 -7.40 -11.79 5.78
C SER A 153 -7.12 -10.68 6.79
N ALA A 154 -8.16 -10.10 7.39
CA ALA A 154 -8.01 -9.13 8.47
C ALA A 154 -7.25 -9.72 9.66
N LEU A 155 -7.72 -10.87 10.16
CA LEU A 155 -7.11 -11.56 11.30
C LEU A 155 -5.65 -11.93 11.03
N ALA A 156 -5.36 -12.42 9.82
CA ALA A 156 -4.01 -12.75 9.42
C ALA A 156 -3.10 -11.51 9.37
N ALA A 157 -3.58 -10.40 8.80
CA ALA A 157 -2.84 -9.14 8.78
C ALA A 157 -2.55 -8.61 10.20
N PHE A 158 -3.53 -8.67 11.11
CA PHE A 158 -3.32 -8.35 12.52
C PHE A 158 -2.30 -9.31 13.16
N GLY A 159 -2.40 -10.61 12.88
CA GLY A 159 -1.48 -11.65 13.39
C GLY A 159 -0.04 -11.37 13.01
N VAL A 160 0.22 -10.96 11.76
CA VAL A 160 1.56 -10.56 11.29
C VAL A 160 2.15 -9.44 12.15
N GLY A 161 1.31 -8.49 12.60
CA GLY A 161 1.73 -7.41 13.49
C GLY A 161 2.20 -7.86 14.89
N TYR A 162 1.76 -9.02 15.36
CA TYR A 162 2.22 -9.61 16.63
C TYR A 162 3.48 -10.47 16.48
N LEU A 163 3.84 -10.84 15.24
CA LEU A 163 5.07 -11.60 14.97
C LEU A 163 6.27 -10.65 15.07
N HIS A 164 7.06 -10.83 16.11
CA HIS A 164 8.31 -10.09 16.35
C HIS A 164 9.45 -10.66 15.49
N LEU A 165 9.24 -10.76 14.17
CA LEU A 165 10.23 -11.24 13.21
C LEU A 165 11.03 -10.06 12.64
N ASN A 166 12.32 -10.30 12.37
CA ASN A 166 13.14 -9.36 11.60
C ASN A 166 12.75 -9.48 10.11
N TRP A 167 11.70 -8.78 9.72
CA TRP A 167 11.19 -8.76 8.34
C TRP A 167 12.22 -8.25 7.31
N GLU A 168 13.26 -7.54 7.76
CA GLU A 168 14.40 -7.16 6.91
C GLU A 168 15.17 -8.39 6.37
N TYR A 169 15.31 -9.44 7.17
CA TYR A 169 16.05 -10.64 6.78
C TYR A 169 15.14 -11.72 6.19
N PHE A 170 13.99 -11.96 6.82
CA PHE A 170 13.08 -13.04 6.42
C PHE A 170 12.05 -12.60 5.36
N GLY A 171 11.84 -11.30 5.17
CA GLY A 171 10.77 -10.76 4.33
C GLY A 171 10.85 -11.25 2.89
N GLU A 172 12.00 -11.08 2.22
CA GLU A 172 12.14 -11.45 0.80
C GLU A 172 11.94 -12.96 0.57
N GLY A 173 12.50 -13.81 1.43
CA GLY A 173 12.29 -15.26 1.36
C GLY A 173 10.83 -15.66 1.61
N THR A 174 10.18 -15.02 2.58
CA THR A 174 8.76 -15.24 2.88
C THR A 174 7.89 -14.83 1.69
N LEU A 175 8.18 -13.69 1.06
CA LEU A 175 7.45 -13.22 -0.12
C LEU A 175 7.59 -14.19 -1.29
N ALA A 176 8.79 -14.73 -1.54
CA ALA A 176 9.00 -15.70 -2.61
C ALA A 176 8.22 -17.00 -2.39
N ILE A 177 8.25 -17.53 -1.16
CA ILE A 177 7.54 -18.77 -0.81
C ILE A 177 6.03 -18.57 -0.91
N ILE A 178 5.49 -17.49 -0.33
CA ILE A 178 4.05 -17.22 -0.39
C ILE A 178 3.62 -16.99 -1.85
N SER A 179 4.38 -16.24 -2.65
CA SER A 179 4.08 -16.04 -4.07
C SER A 179 4.04 -17.35 -4.87
N LEU A 180 4.93 -18.30 -4.55
CA LEU A 180 4.93 -19.61 -5.19
C LEU A 180 3.70 -20.42 -4.78
N ILE A 181 3.35 -20.42 -3.50
CA ILE A 181 2.12 -21.05 -2.99
C ILE A 181 0.89 -20.45 -3.68
N ASP A 182 0.82 -19.12 -3.78
CA ASP A 182 -0.27 -18.41 -4.42
C ASP A 182 -0.40 -18.79 -5.90
N GLY A 183 0.73 -18.86 -6.63
CA GLY A 183 0.75 -19.33 -8.02
C GLY A 183 0.21 -20.76 -8.17
N LEU A 184 0.58 -21.67 -7.26
CA LEU A 184 0.08 -23.05 -7.26
C LEU A 184 -1.41 -23.12 -6.92
N LEU A 185 -1.88 -22.36 -5.93
CA LEU A 185 -3.29 -22.28 -5.57
C LEU A 185 -4.14 -21.78 -6.73
N LEU A 186 -3.69 -20.73 -7.43
CA LEU A 186 -4.37 -20.22 -8.61
C LEU A 186 -4.42 -21.25 -9.75
N PHE A 187 -3.30 -21.95 -9.99
CA PHE A 187 -3.25 -23.01 -11.00
C PHE A 187 -4.25 -24.13 -10.69
N PHE A 188 -4.27 -24.64 -9.45
CA PHE A 188 -5.21 -25.68 -9.04
C PHE A 188 -6.67 -25.22 -9.04
N MET A 189 -6.92 -23.96 -8.64
CA MET A 189 -8.25 -23.37 -8.69
C MET A 189 -8.79 -23.26 -10.12
N GLY A 190 -7.92 -23.09 -11.13
CA GLY A 190 -8.32 -23.11 -12.54
C GLY A 190 -8.60 -24.52 -13.10
N LEU A 191 -8.19 -25.58 -12.41
CA LEU A 191 -8.37 -26.98 -12.86
C LEU A 191 -9.47 -27.74 -12.11
N THR A 192 -9.98 -27.19 -11.01
CA THR A 192 -11.00 -27.87 -10.20
C THR A 192 -12.35 -27.86 -10.89
N SER A 193 -13.07 -28.97 -10.81
CA SER A 193 -14.50 -29.06 -11.18
C SER A 193 -15.41 -29.08 -9.95
N SER A 194 -14.85 -28.91 -8.74
CA SER A 194 -15.61 -28.83 -7.50
C SER A 194 -15.63 -27.41 -6.97
N ILE A 195 -16.83 -26.85 -6.81
CA ILE A 195 -17.03 -25.48 -6.29
C ILE A 195 -16.51 -25.34 -4.86
N ALA A 196 -16.66 -26.36 -4.01
CA ALA A 196 -16.15 -26.36 -2.64
C ALA A 196 -14.60 -26.23 -2.61
N VAL A 197 -13.90 -26.97 -3.47
CA VAL A 197 -12.44 -26.86 -3.61
C VAL A 197 -12.05 -25.48 -4.16
N GLY A 198 -12.82 -24.95 -5.12
CA GLY A 198 -12.64 -23.59 -5.64
C GLY A 198 -12.76 -22.51 -4.56
N TYR A 199 -13.79 -22.60 -3.72
CA TYR A 199 -13.99 -21.70 -2.58
C TYR A 199 -12.87 -21.76 -1.55
N ILE A 200 -12.46 -22.97 -1.15
CA ILE A 200 -11.37 -23.14 -0.18
C ILE A 200 -10.07 -22.57 -0.74
N ASN A 201 -9.70 -22.90 -1.97
CA ASN A 201 -8.49 -22.38 -2.60
C ASN A 201 -8.52 -20.85 -2.71
N TYR A 202 -9.67 -20.27 -3.07
CA TYR A 202 -9.84 -18.82 -3.11
C TYR A 202 -9.63 -18.18 -1.74
N ILE A 203 -10.24 -18.72 -0.67
CA ILE A 203 -10.07 -18.19 0.69
C ILE A 203 -8.59 -18.24 1.09
N VAL A 204 -7.92 -19.37 0.88
CA VAL A 204 -6.51 -19.53 1.24
C VAL A 204 -5.66 -18.53 0.46
N PHE A 205 -5.84 -18.42 -0.87
CA PHE A 205 -5.15 -17.45 -1.73
C PHE A 205 -5.34 -16.00 -1.26
N ARG A 206 -6.57 -15.62 -0.87
CA ARG A 206 -6.85 -14.24 -0.42
C ARG A 206 -6.17 -13.92 0.90
N VAL A 207 -6.17 -14.86 1.83
CA VAL A 207 -5.51 -14.72 3.13
C VAL A 207 -3.98 -14.66 2.96
N SER A 208 -3.40 -15.56 2.16
CA SER A 208 -1.96 -15.58 1.89
C SER A 208 -1.51 -14.30 1.15
N TYR A 209 -2.26 -13.85 0.15
CA TYR A 209 -2.02 -12.58 -0.53
C TYR A 209 -2.04 -11.41 0.48
N GLN A 210 -3.00 -11.36 1.39
CA GLN A 210 -3.06 -10.29 2.39
C GLN A 210 -1.84 -10.30 3.34
N VAL A 211 -1.38 -11.48 3.74
CA VAL A 211 -0.14 -11.63 4.53
C VAL A 211 1.06 -11.15 3.72
N LEU A 212 1.17 -11.54 2.45
CA LEU A 212 2.22 -11.14 1.52
C LEU A 212 2.28 -9.61 1.36
N ILE A 213 1.13 -8.95 1.17
CA ILE A 213 1.04 -7.48 1.12
C ILE A 213 1.49 -6.85 2.44
N THR A 214 1.12 -7.43 3.57
CA THR A 214 1.48 -6.91 4.91
C THR A 214 2.99 -7.00 5.17
N VAL A 215 3.61 -8.14 4.85
CA VAL A 215 5.06 -8.37 5.00
C VAL A 215 5.87 -7.52 4.02
N ALA A 216 5.41 -7.38 2.77
CA ALA A 216 6.02 -6.52 1.79
C ALA A 216 5.99 -5.05 2.23
N SER A 217 4.85 -4.58 2.73
CA SER A 217 4.68 -3.21 3.21
C SER A 217 5.60 -2.90 4.38
N SER A 218 5.74 -3.82 5.34
CA SER A 218 6.65 -3.64 6.48
C SER A 218 8.12 -3.58 6.03
N SER A 219 8.51 -4.46 5.10
CA SER A 219 9.87 -4.51 4.53
C SER A 219 10.22 -3.25 3.74
N PHE A 220 9.26 -2.76 2.93
CA PHE A 220 9.40 -1.54 2.16
C PHE A 220 9.55 -0.31 3.06
N MET A 221 8.70 -0.19 4.08
CA MET A 221 8.68 0.93 5.03
C MET A 221 9.98 1.03 5.83
N VAL A 222 10.48 -0.07 6.38
CA VAL A 222 11.72 -0.07 7.15
C VAL A 222 12.88 0.44 6.30
N SER A 223 13.01 -0.05 5.08
CA SER A 223 14.14 0.32 4.21
C SER A 223 14.06 1.75 3.67
N THR A 224 12.86 2.26 3.38
CA THR A 224 12.68 3.67 2.98
C THR A 224 12.94 4.60 4.16
N THR A 225 12.54 4.21 5.37
CA THR A 225 12.87 4.94 6.60
C THR A 225 14.38 5.01 6.82
N TRP A 226 15.10 3.90 6.65
CA TRP A 226 16.56 3.87 6.71
C TRP A 226 17.22 4.79 5.67
N SER A 227 16.71 4.78 4.43
CA SER A 227 17.22 5.62 3.34
C SER A 227 17.01 7.12 3.60
N LEU A 228 15.91 7.49 4.27
CA LEU A 228 15.62 8.88 4.63
C LEU A 228 16.44 9.33 5.85
N LEU A 229 16.59 8.46 6.85
CA LEU A 229 17.44 8.72 8.02
C LEU A 229 18.93 8.83 7.66
N SER A 230 19.41 8.07 6.66
CA SER A 230 20.79 8.20 6.16
C SER A 230 21.02 9.46 5.33
N SER A 231 19.96 10.13 4.89
CA SER A 231 20.03 11.25 3.93
C SER A 231 19.85 12.63 4.56
N SER A 232 19.20 12.79 5.74
CA SER A 232 19.12 14.09 6.44
C SER A 232 18.54 14.00 7.86
N SER A 233 19.12 14.73 8.83
CA SER A 233 18.61 14.89 10.21
C SER A 233 17.22 15.54 10.31
N TYR A 234 16.75 16.20 9.26
CA TYR A 234 15.47 16.94 9.24
C TYR A 234 14.24 16.07 8.90
N CYS A 235 14.41 14.87 8.33
CA CYS A 235 13.29 14.03 7.87
C CYS A 235 12.59 13.22 8.97
N GLN A 236 13.04 13.33 10.23
CA GLN A 236 12.47 12.58 11.35
C GLN A 236 11.02 12.97 11.69
N HIS A 237 10.59 14.20 11.39
CA HIS A 237 9.28 14.71 11.83
C HIS A 237 8.13 14.47 10.85
N MET A 238 8.40 14.23 9.57
CA MET A 238 7.36 14.24 8.51
C MET A 238 6.75 12.86 8.21
N LEU A 239 7.38 11.78 8.69
CA LEU A 239 6.98 10.39 8.38
C LEU A 239 5.95 9.80 9.34
N VAL A 240 5.66 10.48 10.46
CA VAL A 240 4.75 9.99 11.50
C VAL A 240 3.26 10.22 11.13
N GLU A 241 2.94 11.16 10.25
CA GLU A 241 1.55 11.61 10.05
C GLU A 241 0.82 11.01 8.84
N SER A 242 1.51 10.41 7.84
CA SER A 242 0.84 9.99 6.59
C SER A 242 0.18 8.60 6.59
N TRP A 243 0.42 7.74 7.59
CA TRP A 243 -0.08 6.36 7.55
C TRP A 243 -0.61 5.92 8.91
N GLY A 244 -1.87 6.28 9.17
CA GLY A 244 -2.61 5.82 10.34
C GLY A 244 -3.04 4.36 10.22
N VAL A 245 -2.13 3.40 10.47
CA VAL A 245 -2.44 2.06 11.02
C VAL A 245 -1.21 1.52 11.78
N MET A 246 -1.39 1.32 13.09
CA MET A 246 -0.61 0.49 14.04
C MET A 246 0.88 0.79 14.29
N GLY A 247 1.15 1.41 15.45
CA GLY A 247 2.06 0.79 16.43
C GLY A 247 3.55 1.18 16.42
N CYS A 248 3.98 2.19 15.67
CA CYS A 248 5.40 2.58 15.64
C CYS A 248 5.94 3.24 16.92
N GLU A 249 5.08 3.77 17.81
CA GLU A 249 5.56 4.50 19.01
C GLU A 249 6.31 3.62 20.01
N LYS A 250 5.95 2.33 20.16
CA LYS A 250 6.60 1.46 21.16
C LYS A 250 7.92 0.83 20.70
N LEU A 251 8.17 0.71 19.38
CA LEU A 251 9.42 0.16 18.84
C LEU A 251 10.57 1.19 18.83
N MET A 252 10.25 2.48 18.67
CA MET A 252 11.23 3.57 18.68
C MET A 252 11.78 3.85 20.09
N CYS A 253 10.95 3.69 21.13
CA CYS A 253 11.37 3.94 22.52
C CYS A 253 12.32 2.87 23.07
N GLY A 254 12.19 1.61 22.63
CA GLY A 254 13.08 0.51 23.03
C GLY A 254 14.48 0.56 22.39
N LYS A 255 14.58 1.01 21.13
CA LYS A 255 15.85 1.09 20.39
C LYS A 255 16.75 2.25 20.84
N ASN A 256 16.16 3.37 21.29
CA ASN A 256 16.95 4.51 21.76
C ASN A 256 17.72 4.16 23.05
N ASN A 257 17.14 3.36 23.95
CA ASN A 257 17.80 3.01 25.19
C ASN A 257 18.95 1.99 25.00
N GLN A 258 18.80 1.04 24.07
CA GLN A 258 19.86 0.06 23.74
C GLN A 258 21.02 0.69 22.96
N ASN A 259 20.76 1.60 22.02
CA ASN A 259 21.83 2.29 21.29
C ASN A 259 22.61 3.28 22.15
N VAL A 260 21.96 3.92 23.13
CA VAL A 260 22.64 4.81 24.10
C VAL A 260 23.50 4.00 25.08
N GLN A 261 23.00 2.88 25.61
CA GLN A 261 23.80 2.01 26.48
C GLN A 261 25.00 1.38 25.74
N THR A 262 24.83 0.95 24.49
CA THR A 262 25.91 0.35 23.70
C THR A 262 26.99 1.38 23.33
N LYS A 263 26.61 2.63 23.02
CA LYS A 263 27.57 3.72 22.79
C LYS A 263 28.35 4.09 24.06
N ASN A 264 27.69 4.17 25.22
CA ASN A 264 28.36 4.49 26.47
C ASN A 264 29.33 3.38 26.90
N HIS A 265 28.97 2.11 26.70
CA HIS A 265 29.83 0.97 27.05
C HIS A 265 31.06 0.84 26.12
N LEU A 266 30.94 1.27 24.85
CA LEU A 266 32.07 1.36 23.91
C LEU A 266 32.99 2.56 24.20
N LEU A 267 32.41 3.70 24.64
CA LEU A 267 33.17 4.89 25.05
C LEU A 267 33.97 4.66 26.35
N GLU A 268 33.43 3.91 27.32
CA GLU A 268 34.18 3.52 28.53
C GLU A 268 35.29 2.52 28.24
N ARG A 269 35.08 1.54 27.34
CA ARG A 269 36.17 0.63 26.90
C ARG A 269 37.29 1.38 26.18
N GLN A 270 36.97 2.44 25.42
CA GLN A 270 38.00 3.28 24.79
C GLN A 270 38.73 4.19 25.78
N LYS A 271 38.10 4.62 26.88
CA LYS A 271 38.78 5.33 27.97
C LYS A 271 39.73 4.42 28.76
N HIS A 272 39.32 3.18 29.06
CA HIS A 272 40.20 2.22 29.74
C HIS A 272 41.37 1.74 28.87
N SER A 273 41.17 1.61 27.54
CA SER A 273 42.25 1.20 26.63
C SER A 273 43.31 2.28 26.39
N LYS A 274 43.02 3.57 26.63
CA LYS A 274 44.00 4.66 26.48
C LYS A 274 44.80 4.99 27.74
N SER A 275 44.51 4.34 28.88
CA SER A 275 45.22 4.57 30.14
C SER A 275 46.33 3.54 30.43
N ALA A 276 46.61 2.61 29.52
CA ALA A 276 47.49 1.47 29.77
C ALA A 276 48.59 1.30 28.71
N THR A 277 49.38 2.35 28.44
CA THR A 277 50.69 2.22 27.78
C THR A 277 51.54 3.47 27.99
N CYS A 278 52.42 3.44 28.98
CA CYS A 278 53.69 4.18 29.01
C CYS A 278 54.61 3.54 30.07
N PRO A 279 55.57 2.68 29.70
CA PRO A 279 56.71 2.39 30.55
C PRO A 279 57.76 3.49 30.37
N HIS A 280 58.15 4.09 31.49
CA HIS A 280 59.38 4.86 31.66
C HIS A 280 60.60 4.13 31.05
N LEU A 281 61.45 4.87 30.33
CA LEU A 281 62.89 4.60 30.36
C LEU A 281 63.68 5.91 30.26
N ASN A 282 64.51 6.12 31.28
CA ASN A 282 65.55 7.15 31.39
C ASN A 282 66.70 6.86 30.41
N CYS A 283 67.14 7.89 29.69
CA CYS A 283 68.53 8.36 29.52
C CYS A 283 68.59 9.39 28.39
#